data_AF-W2ETV6-F1
#
_entry.id   AF-W2ETV6-F1
#
_cell.length_a   1.000
_cell.length_b   1.000
_cell.length_c   1.000
_cell.angle_alpha   90.00
_cell.angle_beta   90.00
_cell.angle_gamma   90.00
#
_symmetry.space_group_name_H-M   'P 1'
#
loop_
_entity.id
_entity.type
_entity.pdbx_description
1 polymer ?
#
loop_
_entity_poly.entity_id
_entity_poly.type
_entity_poly.pdbx_seq_one_letter_code
_entity_poly.pdbx_strand_id
1 'polypeptide(L)'
;MRTRVAFALGAALLLAGCTRTNTHRPVDDEARRRDQALVAVIQCFVDNRAIPEGDLRGQPWLVDGRVRAGAELVEWLSVHRDTVYRGRALQAWENEATAAWPRWTCPL
;
A
#
# COMPACT_ATOMS: atom_id res chain seq x y z
N MET A 1 -20.27 68.41 1.18
CA MET A 1 -20.66 67.30 2.07
C MET A 1 -21.82 66.55 1.43
N ARG A 2 -21.76 65.21 1.44
CA ARG A 2 -22.79 64.20 1.09
C ARG A 2 -23.02 63.90 -0.41
N THR A 3 -22.20 63.01 -0.96
CA THR A 3 -22.44 61.57 -1.29
C THR A 3 -23.20 61.35 -2.61
N ARG A 4 -22.44 61.04 -3.66
CA ARG A 4 -22.94 60.56 -4.96
C ARG A 4 -23.23 59.06 -4.86
N VAL A 5 -24.43 58.68 -5.28
CA VAL A 5 -24.81 57.30 -5.59
C VAL A 5 -24.13 56.90 -6.89
N ALA A 6 -23.42 55.77 -6.88
CA ALA A 6 -23.00 55.07 -8.10
C ALA A 6 -23.06 53.56 -7.82
N PHE A 7 -24.13 52.93 -8.30
CA PHE A 7 -24.25 51.48 -8.40
C PHE A 7 -23.31 51.03 -9.54
N ALA A 8 -22.20 50.39 -9.19
CA ALA A 8 -21.25 49.83 -10.15
C ALA A 8 -21.28 48.29 -10.09
N LEU A 9 -21.84 47.73 -11.15
CA LEU A 9 -21.53 46.48 -11.85
C LEU A 9 -20.37 45.62 -11.33
N GLY A 10 -20.58 44.30 -11.33
CA GLY A 10 -19.46 43.36 -11.39
C GLY A 10 -19.75 41.91 -11.05
N ALA A 11 -20.82 41.31 -11.56
CA ALA A 11 -20.94 39.85 -11.58
C ALA A 11 -20.08 39.31 -12.74
N ALA A 12 -18.91 38.75 -12.46
CA ALA A 12 -18.16 37.95 -13.42
C ALA A 12 -17.26 36.92 -12.72
N LEU A 13 -17.77 35.67 -12.75
CA LEU A 13 -17.03 34.46 -13.12
C LEU A 13 -15.87 34.03 -12.20
N LEU A 14 -16.27 33.17 -11.26
CA LEU A 14 -15.63 31.89 -10.92
C LEU A 14 -14.56 31.44 -11.93
N LEU A 15 -13.31 31.79 -11.66
CA LEU A 15 -12.18 30.92 -11.98
C LEU A 15 -11.66 30.38 -10.65
N ALA A 16 -12.45 29.44 -10.10
CA ALA A 16 -11.90 28.34 -9.33
C ALA A 16 -11.02 27.54 -10.31
N GLY A 17 -9.85 28.09 -10.62
CA GLY A 17 -8.73 27.34 -11.13
C GLY A 17 -8.31 26.42 -10.00
N CYS A 18 -9.04 25.33 -9.81
CA CYS A 18 -8.46 24.11 -9.29
C CYS A 18 -7.40 23.70 -10.31
N THR A 19 -6.22 24.33 -10.24
CA THR A 19 -5.00 23.65 -10.61
C THR A 19 -5.04 22.39 -9.77
N ARG A 20 -5.48 21.29 -10.39
CA ARG A 20 -5.35 19.94 -9.91
C ARG A 20 -3.84 19.70 -9.91
N THR A 21 -3.18 20.31 -8.93
CA THR A 21 -1.81 20.01 -8.56
C THR A 21 -1.90 18.56 -8.18
N ASN A 22 -1.46 17.72 -9.11
CA ASN A 22 -1.28 16.30 -8.93
C ASN A 22 -0.15 16.17 -7.90
N THR A 23 -0.46 16.46 -6.64
CA THR A 23 0.42 16.20 -5.52
C THR A 23 0.37 14.70 -5.34
N HIS A 24 1.20 14.01 -6.11
CA HIS A 24 1.63 12.67 -5.81
C HIS A 24 2.19 12.71 -4.38
N ARG A 25 1.36 12.31 -3.41
CA ARG A 25 1.62 12.54 -1.99
C ARG A 25 2.65 11.51 -1.53
N PRO A 26 3.69 11.92 -0.78
CA PRO A 26 4.69 11.01 -0.22
C PRO A 26 4.11 9.84 0.59
N VAL A 27 2.91 10.00 1.13
CA VAL A 27 2.18 8.96 1.88
C VAL A 27 1.75 7.79 0.99
N ASP A 28 1.30 8.07 -0.24
CA ASP A 28 0.87 7.04 -1.19
C ASP A 28 2.07 6.22 -1.68
N ASP A 29 3.25 6.85 -1.76
CA ASP A 29 4.51 6.19 -2.09
C ASP A 29 4.99 5.24 -1.00
N GLU A 30 4.88 5.65 0.26
CA GLU A 30 5.27 4.82 1.41
C GLU A 30 4.33 3.61 1.55
N ALA A 31 3.02 3.82 1.42
CA ALA A 31 2.03 2.74 1.45
C ALA A 31 2.27 1.74 0.32
N ARG A 32 2.45 2.22 -0.91
CA ARG A 32 2.76 1.38 -2.07
C ARG A 32 4.07 0.61 -1.89
N ARG A 33 5.09 1.23 -1.31
CA ARG A 33 6.38 0.57 -1.03
C ARG A 33 6.20 -0.61 -0.09
N ARG A 34 5.43 -0.41 0.99
CA ARG A 34 5.12 -1.47 1.96
C ARG A 34 4.36 -2.59 1.30
N ASP A 35 3.27 -2.30 0.59
CA ASP A 35 2.47 -3.33 -0.07
C ASP A 35 3.30 -4.19 -1.03
N GLN A 36 4.18 -3.56 -1.81
CA GLN A 36 5.09 -4.29 -2.71
C GLN A 36 6.08 -5.18 -1.95
N ALA A 37 6.66 -4.68 -0.85
CA ALA A 37 7.56 -5.47 -0.01
C ALA A 37 6.84 -6.66 0.65
N LEU A 38 5.61 -6.46 1.14
CA LEU A 38 4.77 -7.50 1.73
C LEU A 38 4.46 -8.61 0.72
N VAL A 39 4.04 -8.24 -0.50
CA VAL A 39 3.82 -9.21 -1.59
C VAL A 39 5.09 -10.02 -1.87
N ALA A 40 6.26 -9.38 -1.90
CA ALA A 40 7.52 -10.07 -2.15
C ALA A 40 7.90 -11.06 -1.05
N VAL A 41 7.67 -10.72 0.22
CA VAL A 41 7.89 -11.63 1.36
C VAL A 41 6.99 -12.87 1.25
N ILE A 42 5.69 -12.67 1.00
CA ILE A 42 4.77 -13.80 0.92
C ILE A 42 5.05 -14.64 -0.33
N GLN A 43 5.41 -14.02 -1.46
CA GLN A 43 5.83 -14.78 -2.65
C GLN A 43 7.06 -15.64 -2.35
N CYS A 44 8.07 -15.08 -1.68
CA CYS A 44 9.24 -15.82 -1.23
C CYS A 44 8.87 -17.03 -0.36
N PHE A 45 7.87 -16.90 0.51
CA PHE A 45 7.41 -17.99 1.35
C PHE A 45 6.64 -19.07 0.59
N VAL A 46 5.77 -18.67 -0.35
CA VAL A 46 5.06 -19.59 -1.22
C VAL A 46 6.05 -20.40 -2.05
N ASP A 47 7.01 -19.73 -2.69
CA ASP A 47 8.01 -20.37 -3.56
C ASP A 47 8.88 -21.38 -2.77
N ASN A 48 9.20 -21.07 -1.52
CA ASN A 48 10.03 -21.91 -0.64
C ASN A 48 9.23 -22.81 0.31
N ARG A 49 7.92 -22.95 0.09
CA ARG A 49 7.00 -23.77 0.91
C ARG A 49 7.15 -23.51 2.42
N ALA A 50 7.35 -22.26 2.80
CA ALA A 50 7.50 -21.85 4.19
C ALA A 50 6.13 -21.71 4.89
N ILE A 51 5.08 -21.38 4.15
CA ILE A 51 3.70 -21.37 4.66
C ILE A 51 3.08 -22.77 4.48
N PRO A 52 2.45 -23.34 5.51
CA PRO A 52 1.72 -24.60 5.40
C PRO A 52 0.65 -24.57 4.31
N GLU A 53 0.50 -25.66 3.55
CA GLU A 53 -0.50 -25.73 2.47
C GLU A 53 -1.94 -25.50 2.93
N GLY A 54 -2.25 -25.84 4.18
CA GLY A 54 -3.56 -25.59 4.80
C GLY A 54 -3.89 -24.10 4.88
N ASP A 55 -2.89 -23.25 5.11
CA ASP A 55 -3.06 -21.80 5.25
C ASP A 55 -3.16 -21.12 3.89
N LEU A 56 -2.63 -21.75 2.83
CA LEU A 56 -2.67 -21.26 1.44
C LEU A 56 -3.95 -21.67 0.70
N ARG A 57 -4.58 -22.78 1.10
CA ARG A 57 -5.72 -23.35 0.37
C ARG A 57 -6.92 -22.41 0.39
N GLY A 58 -7.41 -22.06 -0.80
CA GLY A 58 -8.60 -21.21 -0.96
C GLY A 58 -8.35 -19.73 -0.66
N GLN A 59 -7.10 -19.31 -0.49
CA GLN A 59 -6.78 -17.91 -0.29
C GLN A 59 -6.99 -17.11 -1.58
N PRO A 60 -7.84 -16.06 -1.58
CA PRO A 60 -8.16 -15.30 -2.78
C PRO A 60 -6.99 -14.45 -3.30
N TRP A 61 -6.03 -14.13 -2.42
CA TRP A 61 -4.82 -13.40 -2.77
C TRP A 61 -3.73 -14.27 -3.41
N LEU A 62 -3.90 -15.60 -3.43
CA LEU A 62 -2.99 -16.52 -4.09
C LEU A 62 -3.63 -17.09 -5.35
N VAL A 63 -3.18 -16.62 -6.51
CA VAL A 63 -3.73 -17.03 -7.81
C VAL A 63 -2.63 -17.65 -8.66
N ASP A 64 -2.78 -18.91 -9.04
CA ASP A 64 -1.81 -19.65 -9.86
C ASP A 64 -0.36 -19.59 -9.30
N GLY A 65 -0.23 -19.70 -7.96
CA GLY A 65 1.06 -19.61 -7.27
C GLY A 65 1.64 -18.19 -7.17
N ARG A 66 0.91 -17.17 -7.59
CA ARG A 66 1.31 -15.76 -7.50
C ARG A 66 0.52 -15.03 -6.44
N VAL A 67 1.24 -14.32 -5.58
CA VAL A 67 0.64 -13.44 -4.57
C VAL A 67 0.17 -12.14 -5.23
N ARG A 68 -1.07 -11.76 -4.96
CA ARG A 68 -1.67 -10.49 -5.39
C ARG A 68 -1.85 -9.57 -4.19
N ALA A 69 -1.48 -8.30 -4.36
CA ALA A 69 -1.83 -7.26 -3.40
C ALA A 69 -3.36 -7.09 -3.35
N GLY A 70 -3.90 -6.88 -2.16
CA GLY A 70 -5.33 -6.74 -1.94
C GLY A 70 -5.68 -6.70 -0.45
N ALA A 71 -6.92 -6.34 -0.15
CA ALA A 71 -7.42 -6.27 1.23
C ALA A 71 -7.36 -7.65 1.91
N GLU A 72 -7.61 -8.71 1.14
CA GLU A 72 -7.61 -10.09 1.61
C GLU A 72 -6.21 -10.57 2.01
N LEU A 73 -5.17 -10.11 1.29
CA LEU A 73 -3.79 -10.37 1.69
C LEU A 73 -3.49 -9.66 3.02
N VAL A 74 -3.86 -8.37 3.12
CA VAL A 74 -3.64 -7.58 4.34
C VAL A 74 -4.36 -8.18 5.55
N GLU A 75 -5.58 -8.67 5.36
CA GLU A 75 -6.34 -9.36 6.40
C GLU A 75 -5.60 -10.64 6.84
N TRP A 76 -5.15 -11.47 5.90
CA TRP A 76 -4.38 -12.67 6.21
C TRP A 76 -3.09 -12.33 6.96
N LEU A 77 -2.34 -11.32 6.52
CA LEU A 77 -1.11 -10.84 7.18
C LEU A 77 -1.39 -10.35 8.61
N SER A 78 -2.54 -9.69 8.84
CA SER A 78 -2.90 -9.20 10.16
C SER A 78 -3.09 -10.33 11.18
N VAL A 79 -3.64 -11.47 10.74
CA VAL A 79 -3.82 -12.68 11.56
C VAL A 79 -2.50 -13.42 11.77
N HIS A 80 -1.62 -13.42 10.77
CA HIS A 80 -0.38 -14.19 10.78
C HIS A 80 0.86 -13.39 11.18
N ARG A 81 0.69 -12.12 11.59
CA ARG A 81 1.80 -11.20 11.88
C ARG A 81 2.82 -11.78 12.85
N ASP A 82 2.33 -12.46 13.89
CA ASP A 82 3.16 -13.06 14.94
C ASP A 82 3.54 -14.52 14.65
N THR A 83 3.03 -15.09 13.55
CA THR A 83 3.35 -16.47 13.14
C THR A 83 4.82 -16.58 12.76
N VAL A 84 5.48 -17.60 13.32
CA VAL A 84 6.90 -17.84 13.10
C VAL A 84 7.10 -18.68 11.83
N TYR A 85 7.71 -18.06 10.82
CA TYR A 85 8.15 -18.74 9.61
C TYR A 85 9.67 -18.78 9.57
N ARG A 86 10.24 -19.99 9.44
CA ARG A 86 11.71 -20.20 9.35
C ARG A 86 12.49 -19.56 10.51
N GLY A 87 11.93 -19.64 11.72
CA GLY A 87 12.60 -19.20 12.96
C GLY A 87 12.45 -17.72 13.30
N ARG A 88 11.68 -16.94 12.53
CA ARG A 88 11.37 -15.53 12.86
C ARG A 88 9.91 -15.19 12.52
N ALA A 89 9.33 -14.27 13.29
CA ALA A 89 7.94 -13.83 13.07
C ALA A 89 7.77 -13.19 11.69
N LEU A 90 6.60 -13.35 11.08
CA LEU A 90 6.26 -12.73 9.80
C LEU A 90 6.52 -11.21 9.84
N GLN A 91 6.14 -10.53 10.91
CA GLN A 91 6.39 -9.10 11.08
C GLN A 91 7.88 -8.72 10.92
N ALA A 92 8.80 -9.56 11.40
CA ALA A 92 10.23 -9.29 11.28
C ALA A 92 10.70 -9.36 9.81
N TRP A 93 10.14 -10.29 9.03
CA TRP A 93 10.37 -10.39 7.59
C TRP A 93 9.83 -9.16 6.85
N GLU A 94 8.60 -8.75 7.16
CA GLU A 94 7.95 -7.58 6.55
C GLU A 94 8.72 -6.29 6.81
N ASN A 95 9.17 -6.09 8.05
CA ASN A 95 9.95 -4.93 8.45
C ASN A 95 11.30 -4.87 7.72
N GLU A 96 12.00 -6.00 7.62
CA GLU A 96 13.26 -6.09 6.88
C GLU A 96 13.05 -5.79 5.39
N ALA A 97 12.06 -6.42 4.76
CA ALA A 97 11.77 -6.22 3.35
C ALA A 97 11.37 -4.78 3.04
N THR A 98 10.53 -4.16 3.88
CA THR A 98 10.14 -2.77 3.75
C THR A 98 11.35 -1.83 3.87
N ALA A 99 12.23 -2.07 4.83
CA ALA A 99 13.44 -1.26 5.04
C ALA A 99 14.45 -1.39 3.89
N ALA A 100 14.53 -2.57 3.27
CA ALA A 100 15.46 -2.85 2.17
C ALA A 100 14.86 -2.59 0.77
N TRP A 101 13.57 -2.28 0.66
CA TRP A 101 12.89 -2.11 -0.63
C TRP A 101 13.48 -0.94 -1.45
N PRO A 102 13.62 -1.06 -2.79
CA PRO A 102 13.27 -2.19 -3.66
C PRO A 102 14.41 -3.22 -3.85
N ARG A 103 15.47 -3.15 -3.05
CA ARG A 103 16.65 -4.03 -3.18
C ARG A 103 16.55 -5.32 -2.36
N TRP A 104 15.45 -5.52 -1.65
CA TRP A 104 15.23 -6.75 -0.90
C TRP A 104 15.17 -7.96 -1.82
N THR A 105 15.77 -9.06 -1.40
CA THR A 105 15.75 -10.34 -2.11
C THR A 105 15.36 -11.45 -1.14
N CYS A 106 14.65 -12.46 -1.64
CA CYS A 106 14.27 -13.62 -0.85
C CYS A 106 15.53 -14.34 -0.32
N PRO A 107 15.73 -14.46 1.00
CA PRO A 107 16.92 -15.09 1.56
C PRO A 107 16.67 -16.54 2.02
N LEU A 108 15.54 -17.13 1.60
CA LEU A 108 15.19 -18.53 1.86
C LEU A 108 15.69 -19.45 0.75
#